data_AF-A0A3M1IJ43-F1
#
_entry.id   AF-A0A3M1IJ43-F1
#
_cell.length_a   1.000
_cell.length_b   1.000
_cell.length_c   1.000
_cell.angle_alpha   90.00
_cell.angle_beta   90.00
_cell.angle_gamma   90.00
#
_symmetry.space_group_name_H-M   'P 1'
#
loop_
_entity.id
_entity.type
_entity.pdbx_description
1 polymer ?
#
loop_
_entity_poly.entity_id
_entity_poly.type
_entity_poly.pdbx_seq_one_letter_code
_entity_poly.pdbx_strand_id
1 'polypeptide(L)'
;MCLGLWACGHSPADSDKAVVGIKTDGSSVADIIRNPVSARSEHIDTTRLARLTFTTDRYNFGEVDAGAVITHIFTFTNTGSVPLVISDVRTTCGCTVADYPRDPIPPGGSGEIEAKFDTKNKTGRQSKPITITANTYPAKTHIYLDGYVYGEDEG
;
A
#
# COMPACT_ATOMS: atom_id res chain seq x y z
N MET A 1 -69.89 -36.29 -7.73
CA MET A 1 -69.13 -37.55 -7.80
C MET A 1 -67.65 -37.18 -7.86
N CYS A 2 -66.90 -37.58 -6.82
CA CYS A 2 -65.44 -37.82 -6.72
C CYS A 2 -64.48 -36.70 -7.19
N LEU A 3 -63.47 -36.22 -6.45
CA LEU A 3 -62.61 -36.80 -5.41
C LEU A 3 -61.77 -35.68 -4.77
N GLY A 4 -61.22 -35.92 -3.60
CA GLY A 4 -60.02 -35.23 -3.14
C GLY A 4 -59.67 -35.60 -1.71
N LEU A 5 -58.43 -36.02 -1.47
CA LEU A 5 -57.69 -36.15 -0.19
C LEU A 5 -56.51 -37.10 -0.49
N TRP A 6 -55.29 -36.95 -0.02
CA TRP A 6 -54.48 -35.91 0.61
C TRP A 6 -53.04 -36.47 0.56
N ALA A 7 -52.04 -35.61 0.60
CA ALA A 7 -50.65 -35.97 0.31
C ALA A 7 -49.90 -36.59 1.50
N CYS A 8 -48.73 -37.16 1.15
CA CYS A 8 -47.49 -37.30 1.93
C CYS A 8 -47.32 -38.49 2.90
N GLY A 9 -46.21 -39.21 2.70
CA GLY A 9 -45.62 -40.13 3.67
C GLY A 9 -44.24 -40.60 3.19
N HIS A 10 -43.19 -40.21 3.91
CA HIS A 10 -41.77 -40.35 3.58
C HIS A 10 -41.17 -41.58 4.31
N SER A 11 -40.42 -42.40 3.55
CA SER A 11 -39.38 -43.39 3.94
C SER A 11 -39.79 -44.62 4.77
N PRO A 12 -39.15 -45.79 4.51
CA PRO A 12 -37.91 -46.11 5.22
C PRO A 12 -36.82 -46.75 4.34
N ALA A 13 -35.63 -46.78 4.93
CA ALA A 13 -34.41 -47.42 4.46
C ALA A 13 -34.56 -48.94 4.24
N ASP A 14 -33.77 -49.51 3.34
CA ASP A 14 -32.86 -50.59 3.74
C ASP A 14 -31.68 -50.74 2.78
N SER A 15 -30.61 -51.26 3.35
CA SER A 15 -29.29 -51.51 2.78
C SER A 15 -29.31 -52.74 1.89
N ASP A 16 -28.44 -52.81 0.89
CA ASP A 16 -27.45 -53.89 0.80
C ASP A 16 -26.57 -53.82 -0.47
N LYS A 17 -25.27 -53.87 -0.21
CA LYS A 17 -24.18 -54.56 -0.95
C LYS A 17 -24.19 -54.57 -2.48
N ALA A 18 -23.39 -53.65 -3.01
CA ALA A 18 -22.24 -53.86 -3.90
C ALA A 18 -22.27 -55.02 -4.92
N VAL A 19 -22.28 -54.66 -6.21
CA VAL A 19 -21.31 -55.19 -7.20
C VAL A 19 -20.90 -54.08 -8.17
N VAL A 20 -19.58 -53.94 -8.33
CA VAL A 20 -18.88 -52.94 -9.12
C VAL A 20 -19.03 -53.16 -10.62
N GLY A 21 -19.19 -52.08 -11.37
CA GLY A 21 -18.71 -52.03 -12.75
C GLY A 21 -19.43 -51.05 -13.67
N ILE A 22 -19.14 -49.76 -13.59
CA ILE A 22 -19.23 -48.89 -14.77
C ILE A 22 -17.91 -48.14 -14.91
N LYS A 23 -17.22 -48.47 -15.99
CA LYS A 23 -15.99 -47.84 -16.42
C LYS A 23 -16.33 -46.45 -16.94
N THR A 24 -15.57 -45.51 -16.41
CA THR A 24 -15.41 -44.10 -16.75
C THR A 24 -15.49 -43.80 -18.24
N ASP A 25 -16.38 -42.88 -18.62
CA ASP A 25 -16.13 -41.93 -19.71
C ASP A 25 -16.24 -40.50 -19.14
N GLY A 26 -15.12 -40.06 -18.60
CA GLY A 26 -14.54 -38.74 -18.80
C GLY A 26 -15.44 -37.51 -18.95
N SER A 27 -16.38 -37.26 -18.06
CA SER A 27 -16.77 -35.87 -17.75
C SER A 27 -17.36 -35.81 -16.35
N SER A 28 -16.54 -35.42 -15.38
CA SER A 28 -17.00 -35.28 -14.00
C SER A 28 -18.05 -34.18 -13.95
N VAL A 29 -19.22 -34.50 -13.39
CA VAL A 29 -20.27 -33.56 -12.97
C VAL A 29 -19.73 -32.43 -12.07
N ALA A 30 -18.50 -32.56 -11.57
CA ALA A 30 -17.79 -31.54 -10.81
C ALA A 30 -17.40 -30.28 -11.63
N ASP A 31 -17.33 -30.33 -12.97
CA ASP A 31 -16.94 -29.17 -13.79
C ASP A 31 -18.09 -28.15 -14.01
N ILE A 32 -19.33 -28.49 -13.63
CA ILE A 32 -20.52 -27.65 -13.86
C ILE A 32 -20.78 -26.70 -12.67
N ILE A 33 -20.33 -27.04 -11.46
CA ILE A 33 -20.54 -26.20 -10.26
C ILE A 33 -19.35 -25.24 -10.08
N ARG A 34 -19.38 -24.10 -10.80
CA ARG A 34 -18.49 -22.97 -10.50
C ARG A 34 -19.09 -22.15 -9.36
N ASN A 35 -18.65 -22.40 -8.13
CA ASN A 35 -18.87 -21.50 -7.00
C ASN A 35 -17.72 -20.46 -6.96
N PRO A 36 -17.90 -19.21 -7.40
CA PRO A 36 -16.81 -18.24 -7.53
C PRO A 36 -16.60 -17.46 -6.22
N VAL A 37 -16.63 -18.13 -5.07
CA VAL A 37 -16.34 -17.45 -3.80
C VAL A 37 -14.87 -17.64 -3.47
N SER A 38 -14.10 -16.59 -3.80
CA SER A 38 -12.70 -16.35 -3.46
C SER A 38 -11.65 -16.87 -4.45
N ALA A 39 -11.68 -16.35 -5.68
CA ALA A 39 -10.44 -16.09 -6.41
C ALA A 39 -9.68 -14.95 -5.72
N ARG A 40 -9.04 -15.24 -4.58
CA ARG A 40 -8.00 -14.37 -4.02
C ARG A 40 -6.77 -14.58 -4.90
N SER A 41 -6.71 -13.85 -6.01
CA SER A 41 -5.55 -13.86 -6.89
C SER A 41 -4.38 -13.23 -6.12
N GLU A 42 -3.47 -14.06 -5.60
CA GLU A 42 -2.28 -13.61 -4.86
C GLU A 42 -1.14 -13.11 -5.75
N HIS A 43 -1.42 -12.82 -7.03
CA HIS A 43 -0.46 -12.14 -7.88
C HIS A 43 -0.77 -10.64 -7.90
N ILE A 44 -0.13 -9.89 -7.00
CA ILE A 44 -0.01 -8.45 -7.19
C ILE A 44 0.82 -8.27 -8.47
N ASP A 45 0.16 -7.97 -9.59
CA ASP A 45 0.82 -7.61 -10.85
C ASP A 45 1.55 -6.28 -10.65
N THR A 46 2.80 -6.37 -10.19
CA THR A 46 3.66 -5.22 -9.94
C THR A 46 4.14 -4.54 -11.23
N THR A 47 3.86 -5.13 -12.39
CA THR A 47 4.27 -4.62 -13.71
C THR A 47 3.42 -3.41 -14.13
N ARG A 48 2.22 -3.24 -13.56
CA ARG A 48 1.28 -2.13 -13.83
C ARG A 48 1.10 -1.17 -12.66
N LEU A 49 2.08 -1.08 -11.77
CA LEU A 49 2.03 -0.17 -10.62
C LEU A 49 2.86 1.09 -10.85
N ALA A 50 2.46 2.17 -10.18
CA ALA A 50 3.30 3.35 -10.07
C ALA A 50 4.51 2.98 -9.21
N ARG A 51 5.67 3.56 -9.53
CA ARG A 51 6.89 3.34 -8.76
C ARG A 51 7.49 4.70 -8.44
N LEU A 52 7.50 5.04 -7.16
CA LEU A 52 8.12 6.25 -6.64
C LEU A 52 9.59 5.94 -6.31
N THR A 53 10.51 6.58 -7.03
CA THR A 53 11.94 6.46 -6.79
C THR A 53 12.51 7.83 -6.45
N PHE A 54 13.08 7.96 -5.26
CA PHE A 54 13.78 9.18 -4.85
C PHE A 54 15.24 9.13 -5.29
N THR A 55 15.80 10.28 -5.68
CA THR A 55 17.26 10.41 -5.91
C THR A 55 18.03 10.17 -4.62
N THR A 56 17.47 10.63 -3.49
CA THR A 56 18.07 10.49 -2.17
C THR A 56 16.95 10.34 -1.16
N ASP A 57 17.03 9.26 -0.37
CA ASP A 57 16.07 8.96 0.70
C ASP A 57 16.52 9.56 2.04
N ARG A 58 17.77 10.01 2.18
CA ARG A 58 18.31 10.64 3.38
C ARG A 58 19.07 11.90 3.08
N TYR A 59 18.64 13.01 3.66
CA TYR A 59 19.37 14.26 3.62
C TYR A 59 19.99 14.55 4.98
N ASN A 60 21.31 14.74 5.01
CA ASN A 60 22.03 15.15 6.21
C ASN A 60 22.27 16.66 6.14
N PHE A 61 21.64 17.41 7.04
CA PHE A 61 21.80 18.88 7.12
C PHE A 61 23.04 19.32 7.92
N GLY A 62 23.82 18.35 8.43
CA GLY A 62 25.03 18.62 9.19
C GLY A 62 24.73 19.05 10.63
N GLU A 63 25.50 20.00 11.11
CA GLU A 63 25.43 20.54 12.46
C GLU A 63 24.93 21.99 12.38
N VAL A 64 23.87 22.31 13.10
CA VAL A 64 23.21 23.62 13.05
C VAL A 64 22.83 24.07 14.44
N ASP A 65 22.76 25.38 14.65
CA ASP A 65 22.27 25.93 15.92
C ASP A 65 20.74 25.80 16.04
N ALA A 66 20.26 25.78 17.27
CA ALA A 66 18.84 25.86 17.55
C ALA A 66 18.24 27.18 16.99
N GLY A 67 17.02 27.09 16.45
CA GLY A 67 16.34 28.21 15.79
C GLY A 67 16.64 28.37 14.29
N ALA A 68 17.54 27.56 13.73
CA ALA A 68 17.73 27.44 12.30
C ALA A 68 16.54 26.77 11.59
N VAL A 69 16.31 27.17 10.34
CA VAL A 69 15.25 26.63 9.49
C VAL A 69 15.89 25.94 8.29
N ILE A 70 15.87 24.62 8.31
CA ILE A 70 16.45 23.79 7.25
C ILE A 70 15.39 23.57 6.18
N THR A 71 15.74 23.85 4.93
CA THR A 71 14.85 23.59 3.78
C THR A 71 15.58 22.70 2.79
N HIS A 72 14.96 21.59 2.41
CA HIS A 72 15.52 20.65 1.43
C HIS A 72 14.45 20.17 0.46
N ILE A 73 14.83 20.09 -0.82
CA ILE A 73 13.96 19.64 -1.89
C ILE A 73 14.35 18.21 -2.24
N PHE A 74 13.42 17.27 -2.02
CA PHE A 74 13.58 15.89 -2.40
C PHE A 74 12.99 15.67 -3.79
N THR A 75 13.85 15.47 -4.78
CA THR A 75 13.43 15.10 -6.13
C THR A 75 13.13 13.61 -6.22
N PHE A 76 12.01 13.28 -6.86
CA PHE A 76 11.60 11.90 -7.14
C PHE A 76 11.21 11.74 -8.60
N THR A 77 11.21 10.49 -9.07
CA THR A 77 10.82 10.11 -10.43
C THR A 77 9.85 8.94 -10.38
N ASN A 78 8.80 9.01 -11.21
CA ASN A 78 7.90 7.90 -11.44
C ASN A 78 8.54 6.91 -12.42
N THR A 79 9.13 5.84 -11.91
CA THR A 79 9.73 4.77 -12.72
C THR A 79 8.75 3.63 -13.02
N GLY A 80 7.46 3.85 -12.75
CA GLY A 80 6.40 2.87 -12.97
C GLY A 80 5.75 2.99 -14.35
N SER A 81 4.77 2.12 -14.59
CA SER A 81 4.05 2.04 -15.88
C SER A 81 2.73 2.83 -15.88
N VAL A 82 2.31 3.36 -14.73
CA VAL A 82 1.06 4.13 -14.57
C VAL A 82 1.35 5.47 -13.89
N PRO A 83 0.47 6.47 -14.03
CA PRO A 83 0.62 7.75 -13.36
C PRO A 83 0.72 7.59 -11.83
N LEU A 84 1.71 8.25 -11.25
CA LEU A 84 1.96 8.29 -9.82
C LEU A 84 1.12 9.40 -9.20
N VAL A 85 0.37 9.06 -8.16
CA VAL A 85 -0.46 9.99 -7.38
C VAL A 85 -0.01 9.93 -5.93
N ILE A 86 0.42 11.08 -5.41
CA ILE A 86 0.75 11.24 -4.00
C ILE A 86 -0.53 11.61 -3.26
N SER A 87 -0.96 10.73 -2.36
CA SER A 87 -2.20 10.93 -1.59
C SER A 87 -1.96 11.79 -0.35
N ASP A 88 -0.84 11.59 0.33
CA ASP A 88 -0.56 12.26 1.60
C ASP A 88 0.94 12.27 1.91
N VAL A 89 1.39 13.30 2.62
CA VAL A 89 2.78 13.39 3.11
C VAL A 89 2.75 13.80 4.59
N ARG A 90 3.23 12.91 5.47
CA ARG A 90 3.18 13.08 6.93
C ARG A 90 4.57 13.22 7.53
N THR A 91 4.68 14.04 8.57
CA THR A 91 5.92 14.28 9.32
C THR A 91 5.72 14.05 10.82
N THR A 92 6.79 13.69 11.53
CA THR A 92 6.75 13.30 12.95
C THR A 92 6.98 14.46 13.93
N CYS A 93 6.33 15.61 13.71
CA CYS A 93 6.37 16.82 14.56
C CYS A 93 7.64 17.69 14.39
N GLY A 94 7.46 18.97 14.06
CA GLY A 94 8.53 19.97 13.90
C GLY A 94 9.11 20.08 12.48
N CYS A 95 8.87 19.09 11.62
CA CYS A 95 9.05 19.23 10.18
C CYS A 95 7.69 19.57 9.55
N THR A 96 7.67 20.52 8.63
CA THR A 96 6.52 20.86 7.80
C THR A 96 6.89 20.56 6.36
N VAL A 97 6.03 19.83 5.64
CA VAL A 97 6.17 19.77 4.17
C VAL A 97 5.49 21.00 3.61
N ALA A 98 6.27 21.84 2.94
CA ALA A 98 5.80 23.11 2.42
C ALA A 98 5.05 22.92 1.11
N ASP A 99 5.54 22.05 0.23
CA ASP A 99 4.96 21.84 -1.09
C ASP A 99 5.21 20.42 -1.64
N TYR A 100 4.24 19.90 -2.39
CA TYR A 100 4.33 18.65 -3.16
C TYR A 100 3.30 18.65 -4.30
N PRO A 101 3.59 17.98 -5.43
CA PRO A 101 2.66 17.91 -6.54
C PRO A 101 1.42 17.09 -6.16
N ARG A 102 0.24 17.69 -6.35
CA ARG A 102 -1.07 17.01 -6.21
C ARG A 102 -1.55 16.41 -7.52
N ASP A 103 -1.00 16.85 -8.63
CA ASP A 103 -1.33 16.34 -9.95
C ASP A 103 -0.68 14.98 -10.20
N PRO A 104 -1.33 14.11 -10.99
CA PRO A 104 -0.75 12.82 -11.38
C PRO A 104 0.54 13.01 -12.18
N ILE A 105 1.63 12.40 -11.71
CA ILE A 105 2.93 12.42 -12.40
C ILE A 105 2.98 11.27 -13.42
N PRO A 106 3.13 11.55 -14.72
CA PRO A 106 3.15 10.51 -15.75
C PRO A 106 4.35 9.55 -15.57
N PRO A 107 4.29 8.35 -16.17
CA PRO A 107 5.45 7.45 -16.26
C PRO A 107 6.69 8.17 -16.82
N GLY A 108 7.82 8.03 -16.15
CA GLY A 108 9.07 8.73 -16.47
C GLY A 108 9.12 10.21 -16.04
N GLY A 109 8.01 10.75 -15.53
CA GLY A 109 7.95 12.12 -15.01
C GLY A 109 8.65 12.23 -13.65
N SER A 110 9.17 13.42 -13.37
CA SER A 110 9.79 13.77 -12.09
C SER A 110 8.95 14.80 -11.34
N GLY A 111 9.08 14.82 -10.03
CA GLY A 111 8.46 15.79 -9.14
C GLY A 111 9.36 16.08 -7.95
N GLU A 112 8.95 17.07 -7.15
CA GLU A 112 9.75 17.58 -6.04
C GLU A 112 8.88 17.65 -4.78
N ILE A 113 9.49 17.40 -3.62
CA ILE A 113 8.84 17.55 -2.31
C ILE A 113 9.72 18.48 -1.48
N GLU A 114 9.19 19.65 -1.12
CA GLU A 114 9.89 20.59 -0.27
C GLU A 114 9.63 20.26 1.21
N ALA A 115 10.69 19.83 1.89
CA ALA A 115 10.68 19.57 3.32
C ALA A 115 11.35 20.72 4.06
N LYS A 116 10.64 21.28 5.04
CA LYS A 116 11.13 22.33 5.93
C LYS A 116 11.19 21.81 7.36
N PHE A 117 12.32 21.98 8.03
CA PHE A 117 12.52 21.58 9.41
C PHE A 117 12.94 22.77 10.26
N ASP A 118 12.13 23.06 11.27
CA ASP A 118 12.41 24.11 12.26
C ASP A 118 13.14 23.47 13.45
N THR A 119 14.39 23.89 13.69
CA THR A 119 15.21 23.41 14.79
C THR A 119 14.94 24.14 16.10
N LYS A 120 14.00 25.10 16.12
CA LYS A 120 13.59 25.79 17.35
C LYS A 120 13.13 24.79 18.41
N ASN A 121 13.66 24.92 19.63
CA ASN A 121 13.44 23.99 20.73
C ASN A 121 13.84 22.53 20.41
N LYS A 122 14.80 22.31 19.50
CA LYS A 122 15.40 20.99 19.22
C LYS A 122 16.87 21.02 19.61
N THR A 123 17.38 19.92 20.14
CA THR A 123 18.77 19.78 20.55
C THR A 123 19.23 18.33 20.36
N GLY A 124 20.53 18.13 20.15
CA GLY A 124 21.14 16.83 19.93
C GLY A 124 20.87 16.24 18.54
N ARG A 125 21.15 14.94 18.38
CA ARG A 125 20.98 14.23 17.10
C ARG A 125 19.50 14.16 16.72
N GLN A 126 19.18 14.69 15.55
CA GLN A 126 17.86 14.61 14.94
C GLN A 126 17.87 13.57 13.82
N SER A 127 16.82 12.74 13.79
CA SER A 127 16.47 11.90 12.65
C SER A 127 14.95 11.97 12.50
N LYS A 128 14.49 12.65 11.45
CA LYS A 128 13.08 12.94 11.22
C LYS A 128 12.60 12.21 9.98
N PRO A 129 11.79 11.15 10.15
CA PRO A 129 11.15 10.49 9.02
C PRO A 129 10.01 11.34 8.46
N ILE A 130 9.95 11.41 7.15
CA ILE A 130 8.83 11.93 6.37
C ILE A 130 8.22 10.74 5.64
N THR A 131 6.94 10.47 5.88
CA THR A 131 6.20 9.36 5.28
C THR A 131 5.38 9.89 4.11
N ILE A 132 5.73 9.46 2.90
CA ILE A 132 4.98 9.73 1.68
C ILE A 132 4.05 8.55 1.43
N THR A 133 2.77 8.82 1.25
CA THR A 133 1.75 7.83 0.87
C THR A 133 1.33 8.07 -0.57
N ALA A 134 1.47 7.06 -1.43
CA ALA A 134 1.16 7.13 -2.85
C ALA A 134 0.52 5.82 -3.36
N ASN A 135 0.02 5.82 -4.59
CA ASN A 135 -0.52 4.64 -5.29
C ASN A 135 0.57 3.65 -5.77
N THR A 136 1.61 3.46 -4.96
CA THR A 136 2.76 2.60 -5.24
C THR A 136 2.73 1.32 -4.41
N TYR A 137 3.61 0.37 -4.69
CA TYR A 137 3.84 -0.78 -3.81
C TYR A 137 5.33 -0.88 -3.44
N PRO A 138 5.69 -0.70 -2.15
CA PRO A 138 4.81 -0.38 -1.02
C PRO A 138 4.13 1.00 -1.15
N ALA A 139 2.94 1.16 -0.55
CA ALA A 139 2.16 2.40 -0.62
C ALA A 139 2.77 3.55 0.19
N LYS A 140 3.65 3.21 1.15
CA LYS A 140 4.34 4.17 2.00
C LYS A 140 5.83 4.11 1.73
N THR A 141 6.41 5.26 1.44
CA THR A 141 7.85 5.45 1.31
C THR A 141 8.31 6.43 2.39
N HIS A 142 9.47 6.15 2.98
CA HIS A 142 10.05 7.00 4.01
C HIS A 142 11.30 7.67 3.48
N ILE A 143 11.42 8.96 3.75
CA ILE A 143 12.66 9.71 3.58
C ILE A 143 13.05 10.31 4.94
N TYR A 144 14.31 10.67 5.12
CA TYR A 144 14.85 11.07 6.41
C TYR A 144 15.59 12.40 6.30
N LEU A 145 15.37 13.27 7.29
CA LEU A 145 16.22 14.41 7.58
C LEU A 145 17.07 14.06 8.81
N ASP A 146 18.37 13.93 8.60
CA ASP A 146 19.34 13.61 9.64
C ASP A 146 20.25 14.81 9.92
N GLY A 147 20.69 14.96 11.15
CA GLY A 147 21.69 15.97 11.51
C GLY A 147 21.82 16.15 13.01
N TYR A 148 22.56 17.17 13.42
CA TYR A 148 22.77 17.52 14.81
C TYR A 148 22.34 18.97 15.06
N VAL A 149 21.64 19.21 16.16
CA VAL A 149 21.26 20.56 16.57
C VAL A 149 21.99 20.92 17.86
N TYR A 150 22.80 21.97 17.84
CA TYR A 150 23.39 22.54 19.04
C TYR A 150 22.30 23.22 19.88
N GLY A 151 22.30 22.94 21.18
CA GLY A 151 21.38 23.62 22.09
C GLY A 151 21.72 25.09 22.23
N GLU A 152 20.71 25.91 22.49
CA GLU A 152 20.95 27.26 22.99
C GLU A 152 21.59 27.08 24.38
N ASP A 153 22.87 27.45 24.51
CA ASP A 153 23.48 27.57 25.83
C ASP A 153 22.69 28.62 26.59
N GLU A 154 21.86 28.19 27.55
CA GLU A 154 21.17 29.09 28.46
C GLU A 154 22.21 29.75 29.37
N GLY A 155 22.79 30.84 28.88
CA GLY A 155 23.69 31.74 29.59
C GLY A 155 22.95 32.66 30.55
#